data_AF-A0A2G2IDA1-F1
#
_entry.id   AF-A0A2G2IDA1-F1
#
_cell.length_a   1.000
_cell.length_b   1.000
_cell.length_c   1.000
_cell.angle_alpha   90.00
_cell.angle_beta   90.00
_cell.angle_gamma   90.00
#
_symmetry.space_group_name_H-M   'P 1'
#
loop_
_entity.id
_entity.type
_entity.pdbx_description
1 polymer ?
#
loop_
_entity_poly.entity_id
_entity_poly.type
_entity_poly.pdbx_seq_one_letter_code
_entity_poly.pdbx_strand_id
1 'polypeptide(L)'
;MSTKIKLKTKVMARSRRALAFLLTNDNSPNNTAPKKSHKQQGFTLIELLVVVSILATLAGLTSVAMDGYQQESEETITRVEMQRIANAIRRFKVDTGYWPKKESALLTSITPNYTDSDKANFSFLFKKPDASIPDWTPEYAIGWHGPYVDLPAIRSIAVDVFNPDLGCSGNGNNIHTAAVQAVAGNRMNGLIDRFQQLREKTPGTTYCVLTREKKDPSKFKVAEYSASPYLYEADYSDANNTPCSGADGCVALRSFGSDGVDDNGADVSDDIVFVLQVN
;
A
#
# COMPACT_ATOMS: atom_id res chain seq x y z
N MET A 1 -39.88 -11.64 -4.26
CA MET A 1 -39.22 -12.24 -5.44
C MET A 1 -37.79 -12.57 -5.04
N SER A 2 -37.52 -13.81 -4.63
CA SER A 2 -36.24 -14.21 -4.01
C SER A 2 -35.67 -15.39 -4.80
N THR A 3 -34.58 -15.15 -5.53
CA THR A 3 -33.96 -16.14 -6.42
C THR A 3 -32.77 -16.77 -5.70
N LYS A 4 -32.93 -18.01 -5.23
CA LYS A 4 -31.86 -18.81 -4.61
C LYS A 4 -31.00 -19.47 -5.69
N ILE A 5 -29.71 -19.14 -5.73
CA ILE A 5 -28.71 -19.80 -6.59
C ILE A 5 -28.20 -21.05 -5.85
N LYS A 6 -28.44 -22.24 -6.43
CA LYS A 6 -27.89 -23.53 -5.95
C LYS A 6 -26.53 -23.77 -6.60
N LEU A 7 -25.44 -23.74 -5.84
CA LEU A 7 -24.16 -24.29 -6.26
C LEU A 7 -24.19 -25.83 -6.13
N LYS A 8 -24.00 -26.54 -7.25
CA LYS A 8 -23.74 -27.99 -7.28
C LYS A 8 -22.23 -28.22 -7.19
N THR A 9 -21.75 -28.75 -6.08
CA THR A 9 -20.41 -29.31 -5.94
C THR A 9 -20.34 -30.67 -6.64
N LYS A 10 -19.43 -30.80 -7.62
CA LYS A 10 -19.19 -32.04 -8.37
C LYS A 10 -18.01 -32.77 -7.71
N VAL A 11 -18.30 -33.79 -6.92
CA VAL A 11 -17.29 -34.71 -6.37
C VAL A 11 -16.91 -35.70 -7.48
N MET A 12 -15.64 -35.67 -7.93
CA MET A 12 -15.11 -36.63 -8.90
C MET A 12 -14.76 -37.95 -8.20
N ALA A 13 -15.43 -39.02 -8.62
CA ALA A 13 -15.26 -40.39 -8.13
C ALA A 13 -13.98 -41.04 -8.70
N ARG A 14 -13.24 -41.73 -7.82
CA ARG A 14 -12.07 -42.56 -8.16
C ARG A 14 -12.49 -43.81 -8.93
N SER A 15 -11.93 -43.98 -10.12
CA SER A 15 -12.04 -45.17 -10.97
C SER A 15 -11.44 -46.41 -10.28
N ARG A 16 -12.29 -47.39 -9.97
CA ARG A 16 -11.90 -48.78 -9.67
C ARG A 16 -12.03 -49.59 -10.96
N ARG A 17 -10.91 -49.99 -11.55
CA ARG A 17 -10.88 -51.10 -12.51
C ARG A 17 -10.19 -52.28 -11.84
N ALA A 18 -11.01 -53.22 -11.38
CA ALA A 18 -10.61 -54.60 -11.21
C ALA A 18 -11.26 -55.37 -12.35
N LEU A 19 -10.47 -56.04 -13.17
CA LEU A 19 -10.96 -57.13 -14.01
C LEU A 19 -9.94 -58.26 -13.93
N ALA A 20 -10.41 -59.37 -13.37
CA ALA A 20 -9.67 -60.61 -13.23
C ALA A 20 -9.35 -61.20 -14.61
N PHE A 21 -8.14 -61.74 -14.77
CA PHE A 21 -7.82 -62.66 -15.84
C PHE A 21 -7.00 -63.81 -15.28
N LEU A 22 -7.30 -64.99 -15.82
CA LEU A 22 -7.21 -66.31 -15.23
C LEU A 22 -5.78 -66.83 -15.05
N LEU A 23 -5.70 -67.82 -14.16
CA LEU A 23 -4.60 -68.76 -13.98
C LEU A 23 -4.23 -69.42 -15.33
N THR A 24 -3.05 -69.10 -15.85
CA THR A 24 -2.29 -70.03 -16.69
C THR A 24 -0.87 -70.11 -16.16
N ASN A 25 -0.56 -71.30 -15.64
CA ASN A 25 0.76 -71.76 -15.31
C ASN A 25 1.51 -72.05 -16.62
N ASP A 26 2.33 -71.11 -17.09
CA ASP A 26 3.27 -71.35 -18.19
C ASP A 26 4.66 -71.58 -17.60
N ASN A 27 5.00 -72.85 -17.40
CA ASN A 27 6.39 -73.31 -17.32
C ASN A 27 7.00 -73.23 -18.72
N SER A 28 7.60 -72.09 -19.05
CA SER A 28 8.43 -71.93 -20.25
C SER A 28 9.92 -71.96 -19.86
N PRO A 29 10.76 -72.81 -20.47
CA PRO A 29 12.16 -72.92 -20.11
C PRO A 29 12.93 -71.66 -20.47
N ASN A 30 13.77 -71.24 -19.53
CA ASN A 30 14.68 -70.09 -19.62
C ASN A 30 15.51 -70.08 -20.91
N ASN A 31 15.10 -69.29 -21.91
CA ASN A 31 16.02 -68.74 -22.89
C ASN A 31 16.54 -67.40 -22.37
N THR A 32 17.61 -67.47 -21.58
CA THR A 32 18.38 -66.29 -21.14
C THR A 32 19.15 -65.71 -22.33
N ALA A 33 18.46 -64.94 -23.17
CA ALA A 33 19.13 -63.95 -24.00
C ALA A 33 19.88 -62.99 -23.06
N PRO A 34 21.18 -62.72 -23.28
CA PRO A 34 21.95 -61.86 -22.38
C PRO A 34 21.32 -60.45 -22.39
N LYS A 35 20.67 -60.09 -21.28
CA LYS A 35 20.18 -58.74 -21.05
C LYS A 35 21.43 -57.83 -21.02
N LYS A 36 21.66 -57.06 -22.08
CA LYS A 36 22.74 -56.07 -22.12
C LYS A 36 22.57 -55.15 -20.92
N SER A 37 23.42 -55.35 -19.92
CA SER A 37 23.61 -54.44 -18.81
C SER A 37 24.09 -53.12 -19.41
N HIS A 38 23.20 -52.13 -19.50
CA HIS A 38 23.62 -50.77 -19.75
C HIS A 38 24.46 -50.37 -18.55
N LYS A 39 25.78 -50.29 -18.76
CA LYS A 39 26.70 -49.74 -17.76
C LYS A 39 26.19 -48.34 -17.42
N GLN A 40 25.71 -48.15 -16.19
CA GLN A 40 25.45 -46.81 -15.67
C GLN A 40 26.79 -46.08 -15.63
N GLN A 41 27.00 -45.22 -16.61
CA GLN A 41 28.11 -44.28 -16.60
C GLN A 41 27.81 -43.27 -15.49
N GLY A 42 28.65 -43.26 -14.45
CA GLY A 42 28.58 -42.25 -13.40
C GLY A 42 28.97 -40.89 -13.96
N PHE A 43 28.33 -39.84 -13.44
CA PHE A 43 28.69 -38.45 -13.76
C PHE A 43 30.15 -38.17 -13.38
N THR A 44 30.83 -37.43 -14.24
CA THR A 44 32.20 -37.01 -13.96
C THR A 44 32.20 -35.77 -13.05
N LEU A 45 33.22 -35.61 -12.22
CA LEU A 45 33.34 -34.45 -11.33
C LEU A 45 33.40 -33.13 -12.12
N ILE A 46 34.04 -33.15 -13.29
CA ILE A 46 34.14 -31.98 -14.18
C ILE A 46 32.79 -31.58 -14.78
N GLU A 47 31.92 -32.54 -15.06
CA GLU A 47 30.58 -32.30 -15.62
C GLU A 47 29.68 -31.62 -14.59
N LEU A 48 29.78 -32.02 -13.33
CA LEU A 48 29.11 -31.32 -12.23
C LEU A 48 29.71 -29.93 -11.98
N LEU A 49 31.03 -29.77 -12.13
CA LEU A 49 31.72 -28.49 -11.96
C LEU A 49 31.27 -27.44 -13.00
N VAL A 50 31.17 -27.85 -14.27
CA VAL A 50 30.69 -26.96 -15.35
C VAL A 50 29.22 -26.58 -15.14
N VAL A 51 28.38 -27.50 -14.67
CA VAL A 51 26.97 -27.18 -14.38
C VAL A 51 26.84 -26.17 -13.26
N VAL A 52 27.54 -26.35 -12.12
CA VAL A 52 27.44 -25.40 -11.01
C VAL A 52 28.07 -24.05 -11.35
N SER A 53 29.09 -24.00 -12.23
CA SER A 53 29.66 -22.72 -12.69
C SER A 53 28.72 -21.96 -13.63
N ILE A 54 28.01 -22.67 -14.52
CA ILE A 54 26.96 -22.07 -15.37
C ILE A 54 25.80 -21.58 -14.49
N LEU A 55 25.37 -22.36 -13.49
CA LEU A 55 24.30 -21.93 -12.57
C LEU A 55 24.73 -20.73 -11.72
N ALA A 56 25.97 -20.70 -11.22
CA ALA A 56 26.49 -19.57 -10.46
C ALA A 56 26.58 -18.28 -11.29
N THR A 57 27.01 -18.38 -12.55
CA THR A 57 27.07 -17.23 -13.47
C THR A 57 25.68 -16.73 -13.85
N LEU A 58 24.73 -17.61 -14.15
CA LEU A 58 23.35 -17.23 -14.41
C LEU A 58 22.70 -16.58 -13.18
N ALA A 59 22.89 -17.14 -11.99
CA ALA A 59 22.37 -16.57 -10.75
C ALA A 59 22.90 -15.14 -10.51
N GLY A 60 24.20 -14.91 -10.76
CA GLY A 60 24.81 -13.57 -10.67
C GLY A 60 24.18 -12.56 -11.62
N LEU A 61 23.88 -12.95 -12.87
CA LEU A 61 23.24 -12.08 -13.85
C LEU A 61 21.77 -11.77 -13.52
N THR A 62 21.04 -12.74 -12.94
CA THR A 62 19.63 -12.51 -12.58
C THR A 62 19.45 -11.55 -11.40
N SER A 63 20.44 -11.46 -10.50
CA SER A 63 20.34 -10.61 -9.31
C SER A 63 20.31 -9.11 -9.64
N VAL A 64 21.01 -8.66 -10.69
CA VAL A 64 21.12 -7.23 -11.03
C VAL A 64 19.91 -6.69 -11.81
N ALA A 65 19.05 -7.56 -12.33
CA ALA A 65 17.94 -7.15 -13.19
C ALA A 65 16.66 -6.78 -12.42
N MET A 66 16.60 -6.98 -11.10
CA MET A 66 15.34 -6.87 -10.33
C MET A 66 15.11 -5.50 -9.68
N ASP A 67 16.17 -4.73 -9.41
CA ASP A 67 16.07 -3.55 -8.53
C ASP A 67 15.20 -2.41 -9.08
N GLY A 68 15.18 -2.17 -10.39
CA GLY A 68 14.41 -1.07 -10.99
C GLY A 68 12.91 -1.33 -11.19
N TYR A 69 12.51 -2.60 -11.34
CA TYR A 69 11.11 -2.95 -11.63
C TYR A 69 10.19 -2.77 -10.42
N GLN A 70 10.73 -2.88 -9.21
CA GLN A 70 9.96 -2.72 -7.99
C GLN A 70 9.48 -1.27 -7.83
N GLN A 71 10.37 -0.29 -8.06
CA GLN A 71 10.06 1.13 -7.96
C GLN A 71 9.00 1.58 -8.97
N GLU A 72 9.16 1.22 -10.25
CA GLU A 72 8.17 1.55 -11.30
C GLU A 72 6.79 0.95 -11.00
N SER A 73 6.76 -0.27 -10.44
CA SER A 73 5.52 -0.92 -10.03
C SER A 73 4.84 -0.19 -8.88
N GLU A 74 5.61 0.31 -7.91
CA GLU A 74 5.11 1.06 -6.77
C GLU A 74 4.57 2.42 -7.20
N GLU A 75 5.29 3.16 -8.05
CA GLU A 75 4.81 4.42 -8.64
C GLU A 75 3.49 4.24 -9.40
N THR A 76 3.38 3.16 -10.18
CA THR A 76 2.16 2.85 -10.92
C THR A 76 0.99 2.58 -9.97
N ILE A 77 1.23 1.80 -8.90
CA ILE A 77 0.21 1.51 -7.89
C ILE A 77 -0.20 2.79 -7.15
N THR A 78 0.78 3.61 -6.74
CA THR A 78 0.56 4.90 -6.07
C THR A 78 -0.30 5.82 -6.94
N ARG A 79 -0.01 5.95 -8.24
CA ARG A 79 -0.83 6.77 -9.16
C ARG A 79 -2.27 6.26 -9.28
N VAL A 80 -2.47 4.93 -9.31
CA VAL A 80 -3.82 4.33 -9.31
C VAL A 80 -4.55 4.60 -8.00
N GLU A 81 -3.86 4.51 -6.86
CA GLU A 81 -4.43 4.81 -5.55
C GLU A 81 -4.79 6.29 -5.42
N MET A 82 -3.90 7.20 -5.82
CA MET A 82 -4.17 8.64 -5.88
C MET A 82 -5.39 8.95 -6.75
N GLN A 83 -5.58 8.28 -7.89
CA GLN A 83 -6.78 8.44 -8.71
C GLN A 83 -8.06 8.01 -7.96
N ARG A 84 -8.00 6.94 -7.14
CA ARG A 84 -9.13 6.51 -6.32
C ARG A 84 -9.45 7.54 -5.24
N ILE A 85 -8.43 8.06 -4.56
CA ILE A 85 -8.56 9.11 -3.56
C ILE A 85 -9.15 10.38 -4.21
N ALA A 86 -8.62 10.80 -5.36
CA ALA A 86 -9.11 11.92 -6.14
C ALA A 86 -10.60 11.78 -6.47
N ASN A 87 -11.03 10.59 -6.89
CA ASN A 87 -12.44 10.33 -7.17
C ASN A 87 -13.32 10.40 -5.92
N ALA A 88 -12.81 9.95 -4.77
CA ALA A 88 -13.51 10.07 -3.49
C ALA A 88 -13.67 11.54 -3.06
N ILE A 89 -12.63 12.37 -3.25
CA ILE A 89 -12.69 13.81 -2.96
C ILE A 89 -13.64 14.52 -3.93
N ARG A 90 -13.62 14.18 -5.22
CA ARG A 90 -14.57 14.73 -6.20
C ARG A 90 -16.01 14.38 -5.84
N ARG A 91 -16.27 13.15 -5.37
CA ARG A 91 -17.59 12.75 -4.85
C ARG A 91 -17.99 13.60 -3.65
N PHE A 92 -17.09 13.78 -2.67
CA PHE A 92 -17.33 14.69 -1.55
C PHE A 92 -17.76 16.07 -2.05
N LYS A 93 -17.04 16.66 -3.02
CA LYS A 93 -17.39 17.97 -3.59
C LYS A 93 -18.76 17.97 -4.26
N VAL A 94 -19.11 16.93 -5.01
CA VAL A 94 -20.42 16.81 -5.66
C VAL A 94 -21.54 16.77 -4.61
N ASP A 95 -21.32 16.03 -3.53
CA ASP A 95 -22.32 15.83 -2.49
C ASP A 95 -22.44 17.05 -1.56
N THR A 96 -21.35 17.73 -1.20
CA THR A 96 -21.39 18.87 -0.26
C THR A 96 -21.41 20.24 -0.94
N GLY A 97 -21.03 20.32 -2.22
CA GLY A 97 -20.95 21.54 -3.00
C GLY A 97 -19.59 22.28 -2.92
N TYR A 98 -18.67 21.86 -2.04
CA TYR A 98 -17.39 22.53 -1.84
C TYR A 98 -16.23 21.54 -1.71
N TRP A 99 -15.01 22.01 -2.02
CA TRP A 99 -13.80 21.23 -1.78
C TRP A 99 -13.51 21.17 -0.27
N PRO A 100 -13.07 20.02 0.26
CA PRO A 100 -12.52 19.97 1.61
C PRO A 100 -11.45 21.07 1.79
N LYS A 101 -11.43 21.75 2.94
CA LYS A 101 -10.40 22.72 3.35
C LYS A 101 -10.40 24.13 2.73
N LYS A 102 -11.07 24.42 1.59
CA LYS A 102 -11.07 25.81 1.05
C LYS A 102 -11.88 26.80 1.90
N GLU A 103 -12.95 26.35 2.57
CA GLU A 103 -13.90 27.22 3.29
C GLU A 103 -14.19 26.78 4.73
N SER A 104 -13.45 25.79 5.21
CA SER A 104 -13.82 25.05 6.40
C SER A 104 -12.67 25.03 7.39
N ALA A 105 -12.84 25.75 8.51
CA ALA A 105 -11.99 25.66 9.70
C ALA A 105 -12.00 24.25 10.36
N LEU A 106 -12.61 23.25 9.73
CA LEU A 106 -12.93 21.93 10.31
C LEU A 106 -11.78 20.91 10.17
N LEU A 107 -10.64 21.34 9.64
CA LEU A 107 -9.38 20.59 9.64
C LEU A 107 -8.32 21.21 10.54
N THR A 108 -8.69 22.15 11.42
CA THR A 108 -7.73 22.82 12.31
C THR A 108 -6.99 21.83 13.20
N SER A 109 -5.70 21.72 12.91
CA SER A 109 -4.58 21.54 13.82
C SER A 109 -4.86 20.66 15.02
N ILE A 110 -4.44 19.41 14.90
CA ILE A 110 -4.23 18.57 16.08
C ILE A 110 -3.03 19.11 16.90
N THR A 111 -2.14 19.87 16.27
CA THR A 111 -0.95 20.46 16.90
C THR A 111 -0.53 21.75 16.17
N PRO A 112 -0.28 22.86 16.89
CA PRO A 112 -0.05 24.19 16.30
C PRO A 112 1.23 24.39 15.48
N ASN A 113 2.08 23.37 15.28
CA ASN A 113 3.45 23.55 14.74
C ASN A 113 3.88 22.52 13.68
N TYR A 114 2.98 21.71 13.10
CA TYR A 114 3.32 20.92 11.90
C TYR A 114 2.41 21.29 10.74
N THR A 115 2.93 22.08 9.82
CA THR A 115 2.25 22.68 8.66
C THR A 115 1.63 21.65 7.71
N ASP A 116 2.18 20.42 7.67
CA ASP A 116 1.67 19.37 6.77
C ASP A 116 0.76 18.34 7.47
N SER A 117 0.61 18.38 8.81
CA SER A 117 -0.34 17.48 9.51
C SER A 117 -1.76 17.67 9.00
N ASP A 118 -2.16 18.92 8.79
CA ASP A 118 -3.49 19.23 8.28
C ASP A 118 -3.66 18.79 6.83
N LYS A 119 -2.58 18.62 6.07
CA LYS A 119 -2.60 18.13 4.67
C LYS A 119 -2.71 16.61 4.63
N ALA A 120 -2.11 15.90 5.59
CA ALA A 120 -2.17 14.44 5.70
C ALA A 120 -3.49 13.91 6.32
N ASN A 121 -4.39 14.79 6.77
CA ASN A 121 -5.64 14.41 7.43
C ASN A 121 -6.79 14.16 6.43
N PHE A 122 -7.09 12.89 6.19
CA PHE A 122 -8.19 12.43 5.32
C PHE A 122 -9.46 12.05 6.08
N SER A 123 -9.60 12.49 7.34
CA SER A 123 -10.76 12.13 8.18
C SER A 123 -12.12 12.38 7.51
N PHE A 124 -12.22 13.42 6.67
CA PHE A 124 -13.43 13.80 5.96
C PHE A 124 -13.93 12.75 4.94
N LEU A 125 -13.06 11.82 4.51
CA LEU A 125 -13.45 10.71 3.64
C LEU A 125 -14.08 9.54 4.41
N PHE A 126 -13.78 9.41 5.69
CA PHE A 126 -14.15 8.24 6.50
C PHE A 126 -15.30 8.50 7.47
N LYS A 127 -15.38 9.73 7.98
CA LYS A 127 -16.40 10.17 8.92
C LYS A 127 -16.93 11.52 8.50
N LYS A 128 -18.17 11.79 8.90
CA LYS A 128 -18.78 13.10 8.75
C LYS A 128 -17.88 14.15 9.45
N PRO A 129 -17.39 15.19 8.74
CA PRO A 129 -16.46 16.17 9.30
C PRO A 129 -17.05 16.98 10.44
N ASP A 130 -18.32 17.39 10.30
CA ASP A 130 -19.01 18.28 11.23
C ASP A 130 -20.52 18.08 11.16
N ALA A 131 -21.20 18.41 12.25
CA ALA A 131 -22.65 18.43 12.36
C ALA A 131 -23.30 19.54 11.51
N SER A 132 -22.58 20.61 11.16
CA SER A 132 -23.11 21.68 10.29
C SER A 132 -23.40 21.23 8.86
N ILE A 133 -22.69 20.21 8.39
CA ILE A 133 -22.92 19.61 7.08
C ILE A 133 -24.21 18.78 7.21
N PRO A 134 -25.28 19.07 6.45
CA PRO A 134 -26.48 18.25 6.54
C PRO A 134 -26.21 16.82 6.06
N ASP A 135 -27.00 15.87 6.53
CA ASP A 135 -26.99 14.53 5.94
C ASP A 135 -27.51 14.61 4.50
N TRP A 136 -26.96 13.77 3.62
CA TRP A 136 -27.41 13.75 2.24
C TRP A 136 -28.88 13.36 2.14
N THR A 137 -29.63 14.13 1.37
CA THR A 137 -31.06 13.91 1.13
C THR A 137 -31.33 13.84 -0.37
N PRO A 138 -32.18 12.90 -0.84
CA PRO A 138 -32.48 12.77 -2.27
C PRO A 138 -33.25 13.99 -2.82
N GLU A 139 -33.93 14.77 -1.98
CA GLU A 139 -34.71 15.94 -2.38
C GLU A 139 -33.83 17.10 -2.85
N TYR A 140 -32.70 17.33 -2.18
CA TYR A 140 -31.78 18.42 -2.48
C TYR A 140 -30.49 17.94 -3.14
N ALA A 141 -30.22 16.63 -3.11
CA ALA A 141 -28.98 15.99 -3.58
C ALA A 141 -27.71 16.64 -3.01
N ILE A 142 -27.83 17.32 -1.87
CA ILE A 142 -26.74 18.01 -1.16
C ILE A 142 -26.71 17.48 0.27
N GLY A 143 -25.50 17.27 0.79
CA GLY A 143 -25.20 16.82 2.14
C GLY A 143 -24.12 15.73 2.16
N TRP A 144 -23.68 15.33 3.34
CA TRP A 144 -22.67 14.28 3.47
C TRP A 144 -23.26 12.91 3.15
N HIS A 145 -22.72 12.24 2.13
CA HIS A 145 -23.14 10.91 1.64
C HIS A 145 -22.05 9.84 1.84
N GLY A 146 -21.07 10.12 2.71
CA GLY A 146 -19.97 9.20 2.97
C GLY A 146 -20.39 7.95 3.76
N PRO A 147 -19.41 7.09 4.14
CA PRO A 147 -17.99 7.21 3.87
C PRO A 147 -17.64 7.04 2.38
N TYR A 148 -16.66 7.80 1.90
CA TYR A 148 -16.23 7.82 0.50
C TYR A 148 -15.07 6.85 0.23
N VAL A 149 -14.39 6.38 1.27
CA VAL A 149 -13.30 5.39 1.21
C VAL A 149 -13.54 4.33 2.29
N ASP A 150 -13.11 3.10 2.01
CA ASP A 150 -13.28 1.96 2.92
C ASP A 150 -12.42 2.10 4.20
N LEU A 151 -12.98 1.69 5.34
CA LEU A 151 -12.37 1.82 6.68
C LEU A 151 -11.07 1.02 6.89
N PRO A 152 -10.86 -0.18 6.28
CA PRO A 152 -9.61 -0.92 6.39
C PRO A 152 -8.40 -0.20 5.77
N ALA A 153 -8.62 0.78 4.88
CA ALA A 153 -7.55 1.59 4.31
C ALA A 153 -7.02 2.63 5.30
N ILE A 154 -7.75 2.90 6.40
CA ILE A 154 -7.36 3.91 7.37
C ILE A 154 -6.08 3.46 8.09
N ARG A 155 -5.03 4.25 7.90
CA ARG A 155 -3.88 4.27 8.79
C ARG A 155 -3.97 5.50 9.66
N SER A 156 -3.60 5.35 10.93
CA SER A 156 -3.48 6.54 11.76
C SER A 156 -2.05 7.03 11.69
N ILE A 157 -1.87 8.31 11.44
CA ILE A 157 -0.57 8.96 11.45
C ILE A 157 -0.45 9.68 12.79
N ALA A 158 0.67 9.46 13.48
CA ALA A 158 1.03 10.24 14.67
C ALA A 158 2.04 11.30 14.30
N VAL A 159 1.96 12.45 14.96
CA VAL A 159 2.92 13.55 14.79
C VAL A 159 3.63 13.83 16.11
N ASP A 160 4.94 13.93 16.03
CA ASP A 160 5.91 14.15 17.10
C ASP A 160 6.29 15.63 17.15
N VAL A 161 5.40 16.43 17.73
CA VAL A 161 5.59 17.90 17.81
C VAL A 161 5.96 18.36 19.23
N PHE A 162 5.81 17.50 20.24
CA PHE A 162 5.99 17.88 21.66
C PHE A 162 6.45 16.75 22.59
N ASN A 163 6.69 15.53 22.08
CA ASN A 163 7.11 14.43 22.93
C ASN A 163 8.24 13.61 22.29
N PRO A 164 9.52 13.84 22.66
CA PRO A 164 10.65 13.07 22.15
C PRO A 164 10.52 11.55 22.41
N ASP A 165 9.58 11.12 23.27
CA ASP A 165 9.31 9.72 23.58
C ASP A 165 8.46 8.98 22.52
N LEU A 166 7.79 9.70 21.58
CA LEU A 166 7.12 9.06 20.43
C LEU A 166 8.13 8.40 19.50
N GLY A 167 9.37 8.91 19.50
CA GLY A 167 10.48 8.41 18.71
C GLY A 167 10.21 8.45 17.20
N CYS A 168 9.33 9.35 16.71
CA CYS A 168 9.10 9.53 15.28
C CYS A 168 10.34 10.03 14.56
N SER A 169 11.09 10.90 15.24
CA SER A 169 12.40 11.35 14.83
C SER A 169 13.46 10.78 15.80
N GLY A 170 13.99 9.57 15.57
CA GLY A 170 15.08 9.05 16.41
C GLY A 170 15.58 7.65 16.07
N ASN A 171 16.89 7.46 16.21
CA ASN A 171 17.67 6.22 16.04
C ASN A 171 17.05 5.01 16.75
N GLY A 172 16.29 4.18 16.01
CA GLY A 172 16.09 2.72 16.13
C GLY A 172 15.77 2.03 17.46
N ASN A 173 15.90 2.69 18.61
CA ASN A 173 16.01 2.00 19.88
C ASN A 173 14.82 2.36 20.76
N ASN A 174 13.75 1.58 20.55
CA ASN A 174 12.56 1.44 21.39
C ASN A 174 11.45 2.47 21.14
N ILE A 175 10.69 2.24 20.08
CA ILE A 175 9.32 2.75 20.00
C ILE A 175 8.51 2.10 21.13
N HIS A 176 8.28 2.84 22.21
CA HIS A 176 7.39 2.36 23.26
C HIS A 176 5.96 2.38 22.73
N THR A 177 5.37 1.20 22.45
CA THR A 177 3.93 1.04 22.18
C THR A 177 3.06 1.74 23.24
N ALA A 178 3.58 1.86 24.47
CA ALA A 178 2.99 2.63 25.56
C ALA A 178 2.95 4.16 25.27
N ALA A 179 4.02 4.74 24.70
CA ALA A 179 4.06 6.14 24.30
C ALA A 179 3.07 6.42 23.15
N VAL A 180 2.97 5.50 22.17
CA VAL A 180 1.97 5.59 21.09
C VAL A 180 0.53 5.56 21.63
N GLN A 181 0.25 4.77 22.67
CA GLN A 181 -1.08 4.78 23.32
C GLN A 181 -1.34 6.09 24.05
N ALA A 182 -0.33 6.66 24.70
CA ALA A 182 -0.46 7.88 25.49
C ALA A 182 -0.76 9.12 24.63
N VAL A 183 -0.41 9.10 23.35
CA VAL A 183 -0.56 10.24 22.44
C VAL A 183 -1.81 10.11 21.54
N ALA A 184 -2.91 9.60 22.10
CA ALA A 184 -4.20 9.48 21.38
C ALA A 184 -4.68 10.81 20.77
N GLY A 185 -4.35 11.93 21.41
CA GLY A 185 -4.68 13.28 20.95
C GLY A 185 -3.94 13.71 19.69
N ASN A 186 -2.69 13.27 19.47
CA ASN A 186 -1.87 13.76 18.33
C ASN A 186 -1.90 12.83 17.12
N ARG A 187 -3.07 12.26 16.84
CA ARG A 187 -3.26 11.25 15.79
C ARG A 187 -4.37 11.63 14.83
N MET A 188 -4.09 11.48 13.55
CA MET A 188 -5.03 11.72 12.47
C MET A 188 -5.29 10.46 11.66
N ASN A 189 -6.47 10.38 11.06
CA ASN A 189 -6.75 9.37 10.05
C ASN A 189 -6.20 9.87 8.71
N GLY A 190 -5.23 9.15 8.18
CA GLY A 190 -4.64 9.46 6.88
C GLY A 190 -4.59 8.24 5.99
N LEU A 191 -4.15 8.49 4.77
CA LEU A 191 -3.82 7.48 3.77
C LEU A 191 -2.32 7.54 3.54
N ILE A 192 -1.71 6.39 3.29
CA ILE A 192 -0.26 6.26 3.11
C ILE A 192 0.01 5.74 1.71
N ASP A 193 1.13 6.15 1.12
CA ASP A 193 1.57 5.64 -0.16
C ASP A 193 2.13 4.22 -0.06
N ARG A 194 2.53 3.69 -1.22
CA ARG A 194 2.99 2.31 -1.35
C ARG A 194 4.49 2.15 -1.09
N PHE A 195 5.25 3.23 -1.17
CA PHE A 195 6.70 3.21 -1.09
C PHE A 195 7.14 2.78 0.31
N GLN A 196 7.88 1.67 0.37
CA GLN A 196 8.39 1.17 1.64
C GLN A 196 9.78 1.71 1.90
N GLN A 197 9.90 2.53 2.94
CA GLN A 197 11.17 3.17 3.29
C GLN A 197 11.61 2.79 4.70
N LEU A 198 12.93 2.72 4.88
CA LEU A 198 13.53 2.63 6.20
C LEU A 198 13.38 3.99 6.88
N ARG A 199 12.48 4.02 7.87
CA ARG A 199 12.16 5.15 8.74
C ARG A 199 13.37 5.95 9.24
N GLU A 200 14.50 5.30 9.44
CA GLU A 200 15.72 5.90 10.02
C GLU A 200 16.48 6.79 9.02
N LYS A 201 16.13 6.77 7.73
CA LYS A 201 16.90 7.43 6.66
C LYS A 201 16.48 8.87 6.38
N THR A 202 15.41 9.38 7.00
CA THR A 202 14.86 10.71 6.70
C THR A 202 14.93 11.65 7.92
N PRO A 203 16.07 12.30 8.18
CA PRO A 203 16.18 13.33 9.22
C PRO A 203 15.12 14.42 9.00
N GLY A 204 14.33 14.73 10.02
CA GLY A 204 13.37 15.84 9.98
C GLY A 204 11.92 15.48 9.69
N THR A 205 11.59 14.20 9.47
CA THR A 205 10.18 13.78 9.45
C THR A 205 9.63 13.75 10.88
N THR A 206 8.61 14.56 11.15
CA THR A 206 7.97 14.67 12.48
C THR A 206 6.79 13.69 12.62
N TYR A 207 6.64 12.70 11.74
CA TYR A 207 5.49 11.81 11.75
C TYR A 207 5.84 10.31 11.74
N CYS A 208 4.89 9.50 12.18
CA CYS A 208 4.94 8.05 12.18
C CYS A 208 3.65 7.48 11.59
N VAL A 209 3.73 6.46 10.75
CA VAL A 209 2.58 5.63 10.42
C VAL A 209 2.32 4.63 11.54
N LEU A 210 1.07 4.53 12.00
CA LEU A 210 0.66 3.56 13.01
C LEU A 210 -0.33 2.54 12.43
N THR A 211 -0.19 1.30 12.88
CA THR A 211 -1.12 0.20 12.60
C THR A 211 -1.76 -0.31 13.88
N ARG A 212 -2.99 -0.81 13.78
CA ARG A 212 -3.63 -1.53 14.88
C ARG A 212 -2.83 -2.79 15.22
N GLU A 213 -2.79 -3.13 16.51
CA GLU A 213 -2.20 -4.38 16.95
C GLU A 213 -3.08 -5.58 16.57
N LYS A 214 -2.46 -6.71 16.22
CA LYS A 214 -3.17 -7.95 15.89
C LYS A 214 -3.86 -8.58 17.10
N LYS A 215 -3.28 -8.41 18.30
CA LYS A 215 -3.79 -9.01 19.55
C LYS A 215 -4.87 -8.17 20.22
N ASP A 216 -4.80 -6.84 20.06
CA ASP A 216 -5.75 -5.88 20.65
C ASP A 216 -6.03 -4.76 19.64
N PRO A 217 -7.13 -4.84 18.87
CA PRO A 217 -7.45 -3.84 17.85
C PRO A 217 -7.68 -2.43 18.40
N SER A 218 -7.87 -2.25 19.70
CA SER A 218 -8.00 -0.93 20.33
C SER A 218 -6.65 -0.20 20.43
N LYS A 219 -5.54 -0.94 20.37
CA LYS A 219 -4.18 -0.42 20.51
C LYS A 219 -3.48 -0.25 19.17
N PHE A 220 -2.56 0.69 19.13
CA PHE A 220 -1.77 1.02 17.95
C PHE A 220 -0.27 0.90 18.18
N LYS A 221 0.43 0.32 17.22
CA LYS A 221 1.90 0.28 17.20
C LYS A 221 2.40 1.03 15.97
N VAL A 222 3.63 1.53 16.01
CA VAL A 222 4.26 2.06 14.80
C VAL A 222 4.40 0.94 13.77
N ALA A 223 4.18 1.29 12.50
CA ALA A 223 4.36 0.38 11.39
C ALA A 223 5.86 0.04 11.23
N GLU A 224 6.15 -1.21 10.90
CA GLU A 224 7.52 -1.72 10.73
C GLU A 224 8.21 -1.12 9.49
N TYR A 225 7.41 -0.80 8.47
CA TYR A 225 7.84 -0.09 7.28
C TYR A 225 7.18 1.29 7.27
N SER A 226 7.97 2.34 7.01
CA SER A 226 7.46 3.70 6.93
C SER A 226 7.12 4.01 5.48
N ALA A 227 5.85 4.27 5.22
CA ALA A 227 5.39 4.89 3.99
C ALA A 227 5.11 6.36 4.28
N SER A 228 5.18 7.21 3.26
CA SER A 228 4.85 8.62 3.40
C SER A 228 3.33 8.78 3.33
N PRO A 229 2.73 9.75 4.04
CA PRO A 229 1.33 10.03 3.92
C PRO A 229 1.06 10.69 2.57
N TYR A 230 -0.08 10.37 1.97
CA TYR A 230 -0.62 11.26 0.95
C TYR A 230 -0.93 12.61 1.59
N LEU A 231 -0.77 13.68 0.82
CA LEU A 231 -1.12 15.04 1.23
C LEU A 231 -2.24 15.58 0.35
N TYR A 232 -3.22 16.23 0.96
CA TYR A 232 -4.26 16.98 0.28
C TYR A 232 -4.08 18.48 0.56
N GLU A 233 -3.96 19.24 -0.52
CA GLU A 233 -3.64 20.67 -0.51
C GLU A 233 -4.69 21.39 -1.34
N ALA A 234 -5.36 22.40 -0.77
CA ALA A 234 -6.42 23.16 -1.46
C ALA A 234 -5.88 24.40 -2.20
N ASP A 235 -4.65 24.76 -1.86
CA ASP A 235 -3.90 25.97 -2.21
C ASP A 235 -2.46 25.60 -2.61
N TYR A 236 -2.27 24.42 -3.20
CA TYR A 236 -0.97 23.98 -3.68
C TYR A 236 -0.45 24.91 -4.77
N SER A 237 0.78 25.38 -4.60
CA SER A 237 1.46 26.24 -5.56
C SER A 237 2.91 25.79 -5.70
N ASP A 238 3.34 25.61 -6.95
CA ASP A 238 4.71 25.26 -7.30
C ASP A 238 5.08 25.94 -8.62
N ALA A 239 6.24 26.59 -8.64
CA ALA A 239 6.75 27.31 -9.79
C ALA A 239 7.08 26.37 -10.98
N ASN A 240 7.41 25.11 -10.70
CA ASN A 240 7.76 24.11 -11.72
C ASN A 240 6.52 23.37 -12.24
N ASN A 241 5.40 23.42 -11.51
CA ASN A 241 4.16 22.74 -11.86
C ASN A 241 3.22 23.68 -12.64
N THR A 242 3.27 23.61 -13.98
CA THR A 242 2.68 24.61 -14.89
C THR A 242 1.15 24.70 -15.02
N PRO A 243 0.30 23.89 -14.36
CA PRO A 243 -1.07 24.30 -14.05
C PRO A 243 -1.23 25.04 -12.71
N CYS A 244 -0.27 24.95 -11.80
CA CYS A 244 -0.36 25.41 -10.40
C CYS A 244 0.65 26.49 -10.03
N SER A 245 1.24 27.16 -11.03
CA SER A 245 2.25 28.21 -10.87
C SER A 245 1.66 29.62 -10.68
N GLY A 246 0.34 29.76 -10.64
CA GLY A 246 -0.38 31.03 -10.48
C GLY A 246 -0.65 31.42 -9.03
N ALA A 247 -0.97 32.70 -8.78
CA ALA A 247 -1.26 33.22 -7.44
C ALA A 247 -2.47 32.56 -6.77
N ASP A 248 -3.38 31.99 -7.56
CA ASP A 248 -4.59 31.32 -7.08
C ASP A 248 -4.32 29.84 -6.70
N GLY A 249 -3.17 29.28 -7.08
CA GLY A 249 -2.77 27.89 -6.80
C GLY A 249 -3.72 26.84 -7.39
N CYS A 250 -3.66 25.63 -6.82
CA CYS A 250 -4.48 24.49 -7.21
C CYS A 250 -4.97 23.69 -6.01
N VAL A 251 -6.02 22.92 -6.23
CA VAL A 251 -6.34 21.78 -5.39
C VAL A 251 -5.56 20.57 -5.91
N ALA A 252 -4.70 19.98 -5.09
CA ALA A 252 -3.82 18.87 -5.48
C ALA A 252 -3.73 17.78 -4.41
N LEU A 253 -3.38 16.58 -4.87
CA LEU A 253 -2.91 15.48 -4.05
C LEU A 253 -1.42 15.26 -4.29
N ARG A 254 -0.66 15.00 -3.23
CA ARG A 254 0.78 14.74 -3.31
C ARG A 254 1.19 13.45 -2.61
N SER A 255 2.27 12.86 -3.09
CA SER A 255 3.03 11.77 -2.46
C SER A 255 4.52 12.09 -2.65
N PHE A 256 5.33 11.82 -1.62
CA PHE A 256 6.77 12.11 -1.59
C PHE A 256 7.65 11.05 -2.28
N GLY A 257 7.06 10.26 -3.18
CA GLY A 257 7.82 9.29 -3.96
C GLY A 257 8.54 8.20 -3.16
N SER A 258 9.57 7.65 -3.81
CA SER A 258 10.40 6.55 -3.31
C SER A 258 11.35 6.97 -2.20
N ASP A 259 11.77 8.24 -2.13
CA ASP A 259 12.73 8.73 -1.14
C ASP A 259 12.07 9.33 0.11
N GLY A 260 10.78 9.68 0.01
CA GLY A 260 9.95 10.16 1.12
C GLY A 260 10.28 11.58 1.56
N VAL A 261 10.97 12.34 0.71
CA VAL A 261 11.40 13.71 0.95
C VAL A 261 10.57 14.65 0.07
N ASP A 262 10.04 15.70 0.67
CA ASP A 262 9.46 16.80 -0.10
C ASP A 262 10.57 17.56 -0.80
N ASP A 263 10.64 17.46 -2.11
CA ASP A 263 11.64 18.16 -2.92
C ASP A 263 11.05 19.36 -3.70
N ASN A 264 9.82 19.75 -3.34
CA ASN A 264 9.05 20.84 -3.92
C ASN A 264 8.89 20.74 -5.44
N GLY A 265 8.73 19.53 -5.98
CA GLY A 265 8.42 19.35 -7.41
C GLY A 265 9.56 19.78 -8.33
N ALA A 266 10.81 19.55 -7.93
CA ALA A 266 11.97 19.73 -8.80
C ALA A 266 11.86 18.85 -10.07
N ASP A 267 12.49 19.23 -11.18
CA ASP A 267 12.47 18.44 -12.42
C ASP A 267 13.11 17.03 -12.30
N VAL A 268 13.80 16.77 -11.19
CA VAL A 268 14.43 15.48 -10.85
C VAL A 268 13.70 14.76 -9.70
N SER A 269 12.51 15.25 -9.35
CA SER A 269 11.68 14.76 -8.28
C SER A 269 11.04 13.42 -8.56
N ASP A 270 10.97 12.57 -7.55
CA ASP A 270 10.11 11.40 -7.49
C ASP A 270 8.74 11.70 -6.83
N ASP A 271 8.48 12.95 -6.44
CA ASP A 271 7.18 13.40 -5.97
C ASP A 271 6.12 13.23 -7.07
N ILE A 272 4.99 12.67 -6.67
CA ILE A 272 3.84 12.52 -7.54
C ILE A 272 2.81 13.56 -7.15
N VAL A 273 2.60 14.54 -8.02
CA VAL A 273 1.54 15.55 -7.87
C VAL A 273 0.37 15.22 -8.78
N PHE A 274 -0.82 15.13 -8.20
CA PHE A 274 -2.07 14.89 -8.90
C PHE A 274 -3.01 16.08 -8.73
N VAL A 275 -3.14 16.88 -9.77
CA VAL A 275 -3.98 18.09 -9.76
C VAL A 275 -5.46 17.72 -9.89
N LEU A 276 -6.27 18.14 -8.91
CA LEU A 276 -7.71 17.94 -8.89
C LEU A 276 -8.45 19.06 -9.59
N GLN A 277 -8.01 20.30 -9.40
CA GLN A 277 -8.56 21.50 -10.01
C GLN A 277 -7.52 22.64 -9.96
N VAL A 278 -7.43 23.42 -11.03
CA VAL A 278 -6.76 24.73 -11.04
C VAL A 278 -7.75 25.79 -10.56
N ASN A 279 -7.33 26.68 -9.65
CA ASN A 279 -8.19 27.71 -9.10
C ASN A 279 -8.45 28.87 -10.07
#